data_AF-A0A9P6YVR5-F1
#
_entry.id   AF-A0A9P6YVR5-F1
#
_cell.length_a   1.000
_cell.length_b   1.000
_cell.length_c   1.000
_cell.angle_alpha   90.00
_cell.angle_beta   90.00
_cell.angle_gamma   90.00
#
_symmetry.space_group_name_H-M   'P 1'
#
loop_
_entity.id
_entity.type
_entity.pdbx_description
1 polymer ?
#
loop_
_entity_poly.entity_id
_entity_poly.type
_entity_poly.pdbx_seq_one_letter_code
_entity_poly.pdbx_strand_id
1 'polypeptide(L)'
;MPTINQLQAELAAAKAEINRLQQQNASLLERLAQSPSTTVPKRVLIATVPHPPASPSSLQLKPPTKRPPPPELEPAPLQKASKPKYAPPLPSQTTAARTFSPPSTNQGNRVLDIHYPDHHLVVLLIHNNYEAEVRSQLEKFEIPIHDDYDPLDPNNLRNPYYDDFDQDEKECAAWSVFTQRVIRAIRRLKGPRCT
;
A
#
# COMPACT_ATOMS: atom_id res chain seq x y z
N MET A 1 -24.43 -38.37 17.13
CA MET A 1 -23.25 -37.98 17.92
C MET A 1 -22.15 -38.98 17.64
N PRO A 2 -21.01 -38.57 17.03
CA PRO A 2 -19.88 -39.48 16.85
C PRO A 2 -19.34 -39.89 18.22
N THR A 3 -18.98 -41.16 18.37
CA THR A 3 -18.42 -41.71 19.61
C THR A 3 -16.95 -41.30 19.76
N ILE A 4 -16.46 -41.19 21.00
CA ILE A 4 -15.06 -40.81 21.30
C ILE A 4 -14.04 -41.66 20.52
N ASN A 5 -14.33 -42.96 20.35
CA ASN A 5 -13.48 -43.87 19.57
C ASN A 5 -13.39 -43.50 18.09
N GLN A 6 -14.47 -42.98 17.51
CA GLN A 6 -14.49 -42.53 16.11
C GLN A 6 -13.60 -41.29 15.93
N LEU A 7 -13.72 -40.31 16.82
CA LEU A 7 -12.88 -39.11 16.80
C LEU A 7 -11.40 -39.43 17.00
N GLN A 8 -11.09 -40.44 17.83
CA GLN A 8 -9.71 -40.88 18.05
C GLN A 8 -9.12 -41.57 16.81
N ALA A 9 -9.92 -42.37 16.10
CA ALA A 9 -9.53 -42.98 14.84
C ALA A 9 -9.31 -41.92 13.74
N GLU A 10 -10.19 -40.93 13.64
CA GLU A 10 -10.07 -39.83 12.69
C GLU A 10 -8.82 -38.98 12.98
N LEU A 11 -8.51 -38.71 14.25
CA LEU A 11 -7.29 -37.99 14.63
C LEU A 11 -6.01 -38.77 14.30
N ALA A 12 -6.03 -40.10 14.46
CA ALA A 12 -4.92 -40.96 14.05
C ALA A 12 -4.74 -40.98 12.53
N ALA A 13 -5.84 -41.06 11.77
CA ALA A 13 -5.82 -41.02 10.31
C ALA A 13 -5.31 -39.68 9.79
N ALA A 14 -5.78 -38.56 10.35
CA ALA A 14 -5.34 -37.22 9.99
C ALA A 14 -3.83 -37.02 10.24
N LYS A 15 -3.32 -37.54 11.37
CA LYS A 15 -1.87 -37.50 11.68
C LYS A 15 -1.06 -38.33 10.68
N ALA A 16 -1.55 -39.50 10.28
CA ALA A 16 -0.88 -40.33 9.28
C ALA A 16 -0.80 -39.60 7.93
N GLU A 17 -1.88 -38.93 7.52
CA GLU A 17 -1.91 -38.19 6.26
C GLU A 17 -0.99 -36.96 6.29
N ILE A 18 -0.94 -36.23 7.40
CA ILE A 18 0.02 -35.11 7.57
C ILE A 18 1.46 -35.61 7.41
N ASN A 19 1.83 -36.72 8.06
CA ASN A 19 3.16 -37.29 7.94
C ASN A 19 3.46 -37.72 6.48
N ARG A 20 2.49 -38.31 5.80
CA ARG A 20 2.61 -38.71 4.38
C ARG A 20 2.89 -37.50 3.48
N LEU A 21 2.11 -36.42 3.66
CA LEU A 21 2.27 -35.19 2.89
C LEU A 21 3.61 -34.50 3.18
N GLN A 22 4.06 -34.51 4.43
CA GLN A 22 5.38 -33.98 4.80
C GLN A 22 6.52 -34.75 4.10
N GLN A 23 6.43 -36.08 4.04
CA GLN A 23 7.41 -36.91 3.33
C GLN A 23 7.44 -36.60 1.83
N GLN A 24 6.27 -36.41 1.21
CA GLN A 24 6.16 -36.06 -0.20
C GLN A 24 6.76 -34.69 -0.49
N ASN A 25 6.47 -33.69 0.35
CA ASN A 25 7.07 -32.36 0.23
C ASN A 25 8.59 -32.40 0.36
N ALA A 26 9.13 -33.18 1.29
CA ALA A 26 10.58 -33.37 1.42
C ALA A 26 11.19 -34.01 0.16
N SER A 27 10.53 -35.03 -0.42
CA SER A 27 10.99 -35.68 -1.65
C SER A 27 10.96 -34.73 -2.86
N LEU A 28 9.94 -33.89 -2.97
CA LEU A 28 9.83 -32.90 -4.03
C LEU A 28 10.93 -31.84 -3.93
N LEU A 29 11.23 -31.37 -2.71
CA LEU A 29 12.33 -30.42 -2.47
C LEU A 29 13.69 -31.01 -2.88
N GLU A 30 13.95 -32.28 -2.56
CA GLU A 30 15.16 -32.98 -3.00
C GLU A 30 15.25 -33.08 -4.53
N ARG A 31 14.13 -33.39 -5.21
CA ARG A 31 14.09 -33.44 -6.67
C ARG A 31 14.33 -32.08 -7.33
N LEU A 32 13.86 -31.00 -6.72
CA LEU A 32 14.12 -29.64 -7.18
C LEU A 32 15.59 -29.26 -6.99
N ALA A 33 16.23 -29.72 -5.90
CA ALA A 33 17.64 -29.48 -5.63
C ALA A 33 18.59 -30.28 -6.56
N GLN A 34 18.15 -31.45 -7.04
CA GLN A 34 18.96 -32.37 -7.84
C GLN A 34 18.81 -32.18 -9.36
N SER A 35 17.99 -31.24 -9.84
CA SER A 35 17.85 -30.94 -11.28
C SER A 35 19.11 -30.25 -11.82
N PRO A 36 19.95 -30.89 -12.65
CA PRO A 36 21.06 -30.21 -13.31
C PRO A 36 20.51 -29.56 -14.57
N SER A 37 20.16 -28.28 -14.47
CA SER A 37 19.89 -27.48 -15.68
C SER A 37 21.22 -27.18 -16.37
N THR A 38 21.55 -28.02 -17.36
CA THR A 38 22.52 -27.67 -18.39
C THR A 38 21.80 -26.79 -19.40
N THR A 39 21.78 -25.48 -19.15
CA THR A 39 21.89 -24.41 -20.16
C THR A 39 22.06 -23.10 -19.40
N VAL A 40 23.19 -22.45 -19.65
CA VAL A 40 23.66 -21.22 -19.00
C VAL A 40 22.67 -20.07 -19.26
N PRO A 41 22.34 -19.27 -18.23
CA PRO A 41 22.71 -17.87 -18.29
C PRO A 41 23.65 -17.50 -17.14
N LYS A 42 24.76 -16.92 -17.56
CA LYS A 42 25.82 -16.21 -16.85
C LYS A 42 25.38 -15.62 -15.49
N ARG A 43 25.64 -16.35 -14.40
CA ARG A 43 25.73 -15.79 -13.05
C ARG A 43 27.16 -15.25 -12.87
N VAL A 44 27.32 -13.94 -12.76
CA VAL A 44 28.51 -13.35 -12.13
C VAL A 44 28.14 -12.91 -10.72
N LEU A 45 28.57 -13.76 -9.80
CA LEU A 45 29.06 -13.52 -8.44
C LEU A 45 28.67 -12.21 -7.72
N ILE A 46 28.00 -12.41 -6.59
CA ILE A 46 27.97 -11.50 -5.44
C ILE A 46 29.41 -11.29 -4.95
N ALA A 47 29.85 -10.03 -4.92
CA ALA A 47 31.07 -9.61 -4.24
C ALA A 47 30.73 -8.50 -3.23
N THR A 48 30.93 -8.82 -1.96
CA THR A 48 30.96 -7.90 -0.82
C THR A 48 32.29 -7.15 -0.82
N VAL A 49 32.29 -5.81 -0.98
CA VAL A 49 33.42 -4.94 -0.56
C VAL A 49 32.91 -3.51 -0.28
N PRO A 50 33.66 -2.63 0.41
CA PRO A 50 33.33 -2.02 1.71
C PRO A 50 32.92 -0.54 1.61
N HIS A 51 32.48 0.04 2.74
CA HIS A 51 32.31 1.49 2.90
C HIS A 51 33.61 2.25 2.61
N PRO A 52 33.55 3.42 1.95
CA PRO A 52 34.49 4.51 2.14
C PRO A 52 33.80 5.76 2.75
N PRO A 53 34.60 6.72 3.27
CA PRO A 53 34.17 7.64 4.32
C PRO A 53 33.51 8.93 3.80
N ALA A 54 32.97 9.67 4.76
CA ALA A 54 32.13 10.85 4.62
C ALA A 54 32.76 12.06 3.88
N SER A 55 31.85 12.84 3.28
CA SER A 55 31.73 14.33 3.25
C SER A 55 31.66 14.93 1.83
N PRO A 56 31.20 16.19 1.66
CA PRO A 56 29.79 16.51 1.45
C PRO A 56 29.57 17.30 0.14
N SER A 57 28.42 17.20 -0.52
CA SER A 57 27.99 18.26 -1.44
C SER A 57 26.49 18.23 -1.70
N SER A 58 25.84 19.27 -1.22
CA SER A 58 24.52 19.73 -1.63
C SER A 58 24.52 20.08 -3.11
N LEU A 59 23.55 19.54 -3.87
CA LEU A 59 23.06 20.19 -5.07
C LEU A 59 21.62 20.61 -4.84
N GLN A 60 21.49 21.83 -4.32
CA GLN A 60 20.30 22.65 -4.50
C GLN A 60 20.01 22.81 -6.00
N LEU A 61 18.72 22.67 -6.35
CA LEU A 61 18.20 23.19 -7.60
C LEU A 61 18.21 24.73 -7.55
N LYS A 62 18.97 25.35 -8.45
CA LYS A 62 18.97 26.80 -8.70
C LYS A 62 17.98 27.15 -9.82
N PRO A 63 17.23 28.26 -9.74
CA PRO A 63 16.16 28.63 -10.67
C PRO A 63 16.70 29.33 -11.94
N PRO A 64 15.97 29.33 -13.07
CA PRO A 64 16.32 30.15 -14.23
C PRO A 64 15.73 31.57 -14.09
N THR A 65 16.55 32.60 -14.34
CA THR A 65 16.13 34.01 -14.47
C THR A 65 16.70 34.61 -15.75
N LYS A 66 15.87 35.29 -16.55
CA LYS A 66 16.08 36.66 -17.08
C LYS A 66 14.94 37.09 -18.04
N ARG A 67 14.17 38.10 -17.63
CA ARG A 67 13.44 39.05 -18.51
C ARG A 67 13.72 40.47 -17.95
N PRO A 68 13.90 41.52 -18.78
CA PRO A 68 14.43 42.80 -18.30
C PRO A 68 13.37 43.64 -17.54
N PRO A 69 13.79 44.61 -16.71
CA PRO A 69 12.89 45.42 -15.91
C PRO A 69 12.25 46.57 -16.72
N PRO A 70 11.00 46.98 -16.42
CA PRO A 70 10.42 48.22 -16.90
C PRO A 70 10.81 49.42 -16.00
N PRO A 71 10.65 50.67 -16.48
CA PRO A 71 11.21 51.88 -15.86
C PRO A 71 10.51 52.28 -14.56
N GLU A 72 11.31 52.86 -13.67
CA GLU A 72 10.97 53.43 -12.37
C GLU A 72 9.96 54.58 -12.52
N LEU A 73 8.82 54.49 -11.83
CA LEU A 73 7.94 55.63 -11.55
C LEU A 73 7.68 55.68 -10.03
N GLU A 74 8.05 56.82 -9.48
CA GLU A 74 7.94 57.29 -8.08
C GLU A 74 6.66 56.84 -7.32
N PRO A 75 6.74 56.59 -6.00
CA PRO A 75 5.61 56.18 -5.19
C PRO A 75 4.74 57.38 -4.74
N ALA A 76 3.46 57.38 -5.13
CA ALA A 76 2.43 58.29 -4.58
C ALA A 76 1.53 57.57 -3.53
N PRO A 77 0.91 58.29 -2.57
CA PRO A 77 0.66 57.78 -1.22
C PRO A 77 -0.70 57.11 -0.99
N LEU A 78 -0.68 56.13 -0.06
CA LEU A 78 -1.74 55.62 0.83
C LEU A 78 -3.20 55.70 0.36
N GLN A 79 -3.83 54.53 0.12
CA GLN A 79 -5.20 54.29 0.58
C GLN A 79 -5.37 52.93 1.24
N LYS A 80 -6.07 52.97 2.37
CA LYS A 80 -6.32 51.92 3.35
C LYS A 80 -7.45 51.04 2.83
N ALA A 81 -7.21 49.75 2.57
CA ALA A 81 -8.26 48.78 2.27
C ALA A 81 -8.30 47.69 3.34
N SER A 82 -9.49 47.50 3.90
CA SER A 82 -9.79 46.70 5.09
C SER A 82 -9.52 45.21 4.92
N LYS A 83 -9.02 44.59 5.98
CA LYS A 83 -8.95 43.13 6.17
C LYS A 83 -10.36 42.51 6.00
N PRO A 84 -10.57 41.44 5.23
CA PRO A 84 -11.81 40.69 5.36
C PRO A 84 -11.78 39.94 6.70
N LYS A 85 -12.78 40.24 7.51
CA LYS A 85 -13.11 39.59 8.77
C LYS A 85 -13.53 38.16 8.43
N TYR A 86 -12.78 37.14 8.86
CA TYR A 86 -13.16 35.74 8.70
C TYR A 86 -14.56 35.53 9.27
N ALA A 87 -15.50 35.14 8.41
CA ALA A 87 -16.78 34.61 8.84
C ALA A 87 -16.55 33.20 9.43
N PRO A 88 -17.27 32.82 10.51
CA PRO A 88 -17.25 31.45 11.00
C PRO A 88 -17.73 30.49 9.90
N PRO A 89 -17.13 29.29 9.77
CA PRO A 89 -17.61 28.28 8.83
C PRO A 89 -19.09 27.95 9.10
N LEU A 90 -19.91 27.91 8.05
CA LEU A 90 -21.30 27.48 8.12
C LEU A 90 -21.40 26.09 8.78
N PRO A 91 -22.39 25.86 9.67
CA PRO A 91 -22.51 24.63 10.45
C PRO A 91 -22.61 23.35 9.61
N SER A 92 -22.97 23.48 8.32
CA SER A 92 -23.05 22.36 7.36
C SER A 92 -21.69 21.72 7.07
N GLN A 93 -20.59 22.49 7.00
CA GLN A 93 -19.25 21.94 6.73
C GLN A 93 -18.59 21.35 7.98
N THR A 94 -18.80 21.97 9.15
CA THR A 94 -18.28 21.46 10.43
C THR A 94 -18.99 20.18 10.86
N THR A 95 -20.25 19.99 10.44
CA THR A 95 -21.03 18.76 10.68
C THR A 95 -20.54 17.59 9.82
N ALA A 96 -20.23 17.83 8.54
CA ALA A 96 -19.69 16.81 7.65
C ALA A 96 -18.31 16.32 8.11
N ALA A 97 -17.40 17.23 8.50
CA ALA A 97 -16.07 16.89 9.01
C ALA A 97 -16.11 16.05 10.31
N ARG A 98 -17.15 16.21 11.14
CA ARG A 98 -17.36 15.42 12.36
C ARG A 98 -17.95 14.03 12.11
N THR A 99 -18.51 13.78 10.93
CA THR A 99 -19.16 12.49 10.62
C THR A 99 -18.16 11.33 10.56
N PHE A 100 -16.87 11.63 10.32
CA PHE A 100 -15.78 10.65 10.31
C PHE A 100 -14.92 10.65 11.58
N SER A 101 -15.28 11.44 12.60
CA SER A 101 -14.58 11.45 13.89
C SER A 101 -15.32 10.56 14.89
N PRO A 102 -14.74 9.45 15.38
CA PRO A 102 -15.44 8.59 16.32
C PRO A 102 -15.39 9.19 17.75
N PRO A 103 -16.38 8.87 18.61
CA PRO A 103 -16.30 9.12 20.04
C PRO A 103 -15.47 8.02 20.71
N SER A 104 -14.45 8.43 21.46
CA SER A 104 -13.72 7.70 22.51
C SER A 104 -13.12 6.31 22.23
N THR A 105 -11.80 6.23 22.44
CA THR A 105 -10.99 5.08 22.93
C THR A 105 -10.91 3.80 22.05
N ASN A 106 -9.71 3.56 21.49
CA ASN A 106 -9.28 2.50 20.54
C ASN A 106 -9.46 2.79 19.04
N GLN A 107 -9.27 4.05 18.62
CA GLN A 107 -9.49 4.51 17.23
C GLN A 107 -8.27 4.33 16.31
N GLY A 108 -7.56 3.21 16.42
CA GLY A 108 -6.45 2.90 15.53
C GLY A 108 -6.95 2.38 14.17
N ASN A 109 -6.93 3.22 13.14
CA ASN A 109 -6.84 2.83 11.72
C ASN A 109 -7.96 1.91 11.19
N ARG A 110 -9.19 2.43 11.07
CA ARG A 110 -10.30 1.73 10.37
C ARG A 110 -10.00 1.51 8.88
N VAL A 111 -9.38 2.52 8.27
CA VAL A 111 -8.78 2.46 6.92
C VAL A 111 -7.27 2.33 7.09
N LEU A 112 -6.71 1.27 6.53
CA LEU A 112 -5.30 0.88 6.64
C LEU A 112 -4.45 1.49 5.52
N ASP A 113 -5.02 1.60 4.31
CA ASP A 113 -4.37 2.21 3.15
C ASP A 113 -5.42 2.70 2.13
N ILE A 114 -5.05 3.69 1.32
CA ILE A 114 -5.86 4.22 0.22
C ILE A 114 -5.02 4.14 -1.06
N HIS A 115 -5.58 3.54 -2.11
CA HIS A 115 -4.97 3.44 -3.43
C HIS A 115 -5.75 4.21 -4.49
N TYR A 116 -5.02 4.56 -5.55
CA TYR A 116 -5.58 5.07 -6.79
C TYR A 116 -4.97 4.26 -7.95
N PRO A 117 -5.54 3.10 -8.30
CA PRO A 117 -5.08 2.32 -9.44
C PRO A 117 -5.43 2.97 -10.79
N ASP A 118 -6.50 3.77 -10.82
CA ASP A 118 -6.97 4.50 -12.01
C ASP A 118 -7.53 5.88 -11.59
N HIS A 119 -7.69 6.79 -12.54
CA HIS A 119 -8.12 8.18 -12.35
C HIS A 119 -9.52 8.34 -11.74
N HIS A 120 -10.32 7.28 -11.73
CA HIS A 120 -11.71 7.28 -11.28
C HIS A 120 -11.99 6.19 -10.23
N LEU A 121 -10.97 5.42 -9.84
CA LEU A 121 -11.11 4.31 -8.92
C LEU A 121 -10.29 4.59 -7.67
N VAL A 122 -10.93 4.42 -6.51
CA VAL A 122 -10.28 4.50 -5.20
C VAL A 122 -10.43 3.15 -4.53
N VAL A 123 -9.31 2.55 -4.13
CA VAL A 123 -9.33 1.26 -3.42
C VAL A 123 -8.96 1.49 -1.97
N LEU A 124 -9.84 1.05 -1.08
CA LEU A 124 -9.68 1.19 0.36
C LEU A 124 -9.28 -0.16 0.95
N LEU A 125 -8.11 -0.21 1.61
CA LEU A 125 -7.77 -1.33 2.46
C LEU A 125 -8.35 -1.05 3.85
N ILE A 126 -9.35 -1.81 4.27
CA ILE A 126 -10.08 -1.58 5.53
C ILE A 126 -9.94 -2.77 6.47
N HIS A 127 -10.08 -2.51 7.77
CA HIS A 127 -10.13 -3.57 8.76
C HIS A 127 -11.52 -4.23 8.75
N ASN A 128 -11.57 -5.57 8.69
CA ASN A 128 -12.80 -6.35 8.51
C ASN A 128 -13.95 -5.97 9.47
N ASN A 129 -13.66 -5.74 10.75
CA ASN A 129 -14.69 -5.34 11.73
C ASN A 129 -15.40 -4.00 11.42
N TYR A 130 -14.85 -3.16 10.54
CA TYR A 130 -15.42 -1.87 10.16
C TYR A 130 -16.00 -1.87 8.74
N GLU A 131 -15.98 -3.00 8.04
CA GLU A 131 -16.45 -3.12 6.66
C GLU A 131 -17.90 -2.65 6.48
N ALA A 132 -18.81 -3.17 7.31
CA ALA A 132 -20.23 -2.80 7.26
C ALA A 132 -20.46 -1.29 7.53
N GLU A 133 -19.69 -0.71 8.45
CA GLU A 133 -19.79 0.71 8.78
C GLU A 133 -19.28 1.59 7.63
N VAL A 134 -18.13 1.24 7.04
CA VAL A 134 -17.57 1.96 5.90
C VAL A 134 -18.52 1.87 4.70
N ARG A 135 -19.04 0.69 4.38
CA ARG A 135 -20.02 0.53 3.28
C ARG A 135 -21.26 1.38 3.50
N SER A 136 -21.83 1.36 4.71
CA SER A 136 -23.01 2.18 5.04
C SER A 136 -22.75 3.68 4.87
N GLN A 137 -21.54 4.15 5.21
CA GLN A 137 -21.17 5.54 5.01
C GLN A 137 -21.01 5.88 3.53
N LEU A 138 -20.36 5.03 2.74
CA LEU A 138 -20.19 5.26 1.30
C LEU A 138 -21.55 5.29 0.58
N GLU A 139 -22.45 4.36 0.91
CA GLU A 139 -23.81 4.32 0.38
C GLU A 139 -24.61 5.57 0.75
N LYS A 140 -24.48 6.06 1.99
CA LYS A 140 -25.11 7.32 2.43
C LYS A 140 -24.68 8.53 1.59
N PHE A 141 -23.46 8.52 1.07
CA PHE A 141 -22.95 9.57 0.18
C PHE A 141 -23.14 9.24 -1.31
N GLU A 142 -23.91 8.21 -1.64
CA GLU A 142 -24.17 7.75 -3.01
C GLU A 142 -22.88 7.42 -3.78
N ILE A 143 -21.83 6.99 -3.06
CA ILE A 143 -20.57 6.56 -3.66
C ILE A 143 -20.73 5.10 -4.10
N PRO A 144 -20.55 4.80 -5.41
CA PRO A 144 -20.64 3.42 -5.90
C PRO A 144 -19.51 2.58 -5.30
N ILE A 145 -19.87 1.37 -4.84
CA ILE A 145 -18.92 0.39 -4.29
C ILE A 145 -18.72 -0.70 -5.32
N HIS A 146 -17.46 -0.99 -5.64
CA HIS A 146 -17.04 -2.04 -6.58
C HIS A 146 -16.39 -3.18 -5.80
N ASP A 147 -17.05 -4.34 -5.76
CA ASP A 147 -16.56 -5.53 -5.05
C ASP A 147 -15.76 -6.50 -5.96
N ASP A 148 -15.69 -6.21 -7.25
CA ASP A 148 -15.03 -7.01 -8.29
C ASP A 148 -13.54 -6.65 -8.49
N TYR A 149 -13.01 -5.70 -7.71
CA TYR A 149 -11.62 -5.30 -7.80
C TYR A 149 -10.69 -6.37 -7.20
N ASP A 150 -9.94 -7.06 -8.06
CA ASP A 150 -8.83 -7.92 -7.63
C ASP A 150 -7.52 -7.12 -7.54
N PRO A 151 -6.93 -6.93 -6.35
CA PRO A 151 -5.67 -6.20 -6.21
C PRO A 151 -4.45 -6.90 -6.82
N LEU A 152 -4.55 -8.19 -7.16
CA LEU A 152 -3.48 -8.96 -7.79
C LEU A 152 -3.59 -8.99 -9.32
N ASP A 153 -4.65 -8.43 -9.90
CA ASP A 153 -4.82 -8.38 -11.36
C ASP A 153 -3.66 -7.58 -12.00
N PRO A 154 -2.88 -8.19 -12.92
CA PRO A 154 -1.85 -7.53 -13.72
C PRO A 154 -2.31 -6.25 -14.42
N ASN A 155 -3.59 -6.17 -14.80
CA ASN A 155 -4.16 -5.00 -15.48
C ASN A 155 -4.23 -3.75 -14.58
N ASN A 156 -3.99 -3.89 -13.27
CA ASN A 156 -3.86 -2.76 -12.36
C ASN A 156 -2.50 -2.05 -12.47
N LEU A 157 -1.51 -2.66 -13.12
CA LEU A 157 -0.18 -2.08 -13.32
C LEU A 157 -0.19 -1.04 -14.45
N ARG A 158 -0.74 0.14 -14.18
CA ARG A 158 -0.87 1.24 -15.16
C ARG A 158 0.39 2.07 -15.39
N ASN A 159 1.48 1.76 -14.69
CA ASN A 159 2.75 2.45 -14.90
C ASN A 159 3.39 1.95 -16.21
N PRO A 160 3.70 2.84 -17.18
CA PRO A 160 4.32 2.45 -18.45
C PRO A 160 5.62 1.66 -18.31
N TYR A 161 6.28 1.73 -17.16
CA TYR A 161 7.41 0.89 -16.81
C TYR A 161 7.15 -0.63 -17.00
N TYR A 162 5.90 -1.07 -16.86
CA TYR A 162 5.51 -2.48 -17.00
C TYR A 162 4.99 -2.84 -18.40
N ASP A 163 4.96 -1.91 -19.36
CA ASP A 163 4.35 -2.17 -20.67
C ASP A 163 5.06 -3.30 -21.43
N ASP A 164 6.39 -3.33 -21.32
CA ASP A 164 7.27 -4.32 -21.96
C ASP A 164 7.31 -5.68 -21.25
N PHE A 165 6.69 -5.79 -20.07
CA PHE A 165 6.71 -7.03 -19.28
C PHE A 165 5.78 -8.07 -19.91
N ASP A 166 6.21 -9.33 -19.87
CA ASP A 166 5.31 -10.44 -20.20
C ASP A 166 4.27 -10.69 -19.09
N GLN A 167 3.36 -11.64 -19.32
CA GLN A 167 2.27 -11.91 -18.40
C GLN A 167 2.75 -12.41 -17.02
N ASP A 168 3.71 -13.33 -17.01
CA ASP A 168 4.25 -13.90 -15.77
C ASP A 168 5.02 -12.85 -14.97
N GLU A 169 5.78 -12.00 -15.67
CA GLU A 169 6.48 -10.86 -15.09
C GLU A 169 5.50 -9.83 -14.49
N LYS A 170 4.39 -9.55 -15.16
CA LYS A 170 3.34 -8.65 -14.64
C LYS A 170 2.63 -9.22 -13.43
N GLU A 171 2.33 -10.51 -13.41
CA GLU A 171 1.75 -11.17 -12.23
C GLU A 171 2.70 -11.10 -11.02
N CYS A 172 3.98 -11.39 -11.24
CA CYS A 172 5.01 -11.27 -10.21
C CYS A 172 5.15 -9.82 -9.70
N ALA A 173 5.10 -8.84 -10.62
CA ALA A 173 5.15 -7.43 -10.27
C ALA A 173 3.90 -6.98 -9.49
N ALA A 174 2.70 -7.38 -9.89
CA ALA A 174 1.44 -7.06 -9.23
C ALA A 174 1.44 -7.58 -7.79
N TRP A 175 1.88 -8.83 -7.60
CA TRP A 175 2.05 -9.42 -6.28
C TRP A 175 3.05 -8.63 -5.42
N SER A 176 4.19 -8.25 -6.00
CA SER A 176 5.22 -7.48 -5.30
C SER A 176 4.70 -6.11 -4.85
N VAL A 177 4.04 -5.37 -5.76
CA VAL A 177 3.45 -4.05 -5.47
C VAL A 177 2.40 -4.16 -4.37
N PHE A 178 1.47 -5.10 -4.48
CA PHE A 178 0.45 -5.34 -3.47
C PHE A 178 1.06 -5.67 -2.10
N THR A 179 2.03 -6.59 -2.06
CA THR A 179 2.71 -7.01 -0.83
C THR A 179 3.43 -5.84 -0.17
N GLN A 180 4.14 -5.00 -0.94
CA GLN A 180 4.80 -3.81 -0.40
C GLN A 180 3.81 -2.82 0.23
N ARG A 181 2.63 -2.67 -0.38
CA ARG A 181 1.57 -1.80 0.15
C ARG A 181 1.01 -2.34 1.46
N VAL A 182 0.72 -3.64 1.53
CA VAL A 182 0.26 -4.30 2.78
C VAL A 182 1.32 -4.18 3.87
N ILE A 183 2.60 -4.43 3.56
CA ILE A 183 3.71 -4.26 4.50
C ILE A 183 3.77 -2.82 5.02
N ARG A 184 3.63 -1.82 4.14
CA ARG A 184 3.63 -0.41 4.52
C ARG A 184 2.45 -0.08 5.44
N ALA A 185 1.26 -0.60 5.15
CA ALA A 185 0.08 -0.43 5.98
C ALA A 185 0.30 -1.04 7.39
N ILE A 186 0.78 -2.28 7.47
CA ILE A 186 1.08 -2.96 8.73
C ILE A 186 2.16 -2.23 9.54
N ARG A 187 3.19 -1.68 8.88
CA ARG A 187 4.23 -0.90 9.56
C ARG A 187 3.67 0.35 10.24
N ARG A 188 2.63 0.98 9.67
CA ARG A 188 1.94 2.12 10.31
C ARG A 188 1.16 1.69 11.56
N LEU A 189 0.61 0.46 11.58
CA LEU A 189 -0.09 -0.08 12.75
C LEU A 189 0.82 -0.33 13.94
N LYS A 190 2.10 -0.69 13.71
CA LYS A 190 3.03 -1.08 14.78
C LYS A 190 3.52 0.08 15.67
N GLY A 191 3.16 1.33 15.37
CA GLY A 191 3.60 2.51 16.11
C GLY A 191 5.11 2.76 16.07
N PRO A 192 5.58 3.96 16.45
CA PRO A 192 7.00 4.16 16.70
C PRO A 192 7.40 3.25 17.87
N ARG A 193 8.41 2.39 17.66
CA ARG A 193 9.06 1.71 18.78
C ARG A 193 9.74 2.80 19.61
N CYS A 194 9.22 3.08 20.80
CA CYS A 194 9.96 3.88 21.78
C CYS A 194 11.26 3.12 22.07
N THR A 195 12.38 3.63 21.58
CA THR A 195 13.74 3.20 21.92
C THR A 195 14.40 4.28 22.74
#